data_AF-A0A3G8Y161-F1
#
_entry.id   AF-A0A3G8Y161-F1
#
_cell.length_a   1.000
_cell.length_b   1.000
_cell.length_c   1.000
_cell.angle_alpha   90.00
_cell.angle_beta   90.00
_cell.angle_gamma   90.00
#
_symmetry.space_group_name_H-M   'P 1'
#
loop_
_entity.id
_entity.type
_entity.pdbx_description
1 polymer ?
#
loop_
_entity_poly.entity_id
_entity_poly.type
_entity_poly.pdbx_seq_one_letter_code
_entity_poly.pdbx_strand_id
1 'polypeptide(L)'
;MALDNFFKINFPYGIKSNGKGEWTAFNREYKPLGYTDSVKDVSDKEFKYCKYKNLTESVLKKLGDTDGAVEKENNKIVRVFLYNDGSNPSNFTSKELYRRYFEKLEILSKLKKS
;
A
#
# COMPACT_ATOMS: atom_id res chain seq x y z
N MET A 1 -12.94 -5.92 -5.53
CA MET A 1 -13.88 -5.67 -4.40
C MET A 1 -14.20 -4.21 -4.40
N ALA A 2 -15.48 -3.85 -4.30
CA ALA A 2 -15.93 -2.46 -4.34
C ALA A 2 -15.31 -1.62 -3.21
N LEU A 3 -15.01 -0.36 -3.50
CA LEU A 3 -14.67 0.69 -2.55
C LEU A 3 -15.90 1.12 -1.75
N ASP A 4 -16.42 0.20 -0.94
CA ASP A 4 -17.70 0.32 -0.22
C ASP A 4 -17.56 0.87 1.21
N ASN A 5 -16.34 1.06 1.69
CA ASN A 5 -16.09 1.46 3.07
C ASN A 5 -14.87 2.36 3.24
N PHE A 6 -14.82 3.05 4.39
CA PHE A 6 -13.76 4.00 4.72
C PHE A 6 -12.36 3.38 4.64
N PHE A 7 -12.22 2.14 5.11
CA PHE A 7 -10.94 1.43 5.13
C PHE A 7 -10.39 1.23 3.72
N LYS A 8 -11.18 0.62 2.82
CA LYS A 8 -10.75 0.31 1.46
C LYS A 8 -10.47 1.56 0.62
N ILE A 9 -11.12 2.69 0.92
CA ILE A 9 -10.94 3.98 0.23
C ILE A 9 -9.70 4.73 0.72
N ASN A 10 -9.53 4.85 2.04
CA ASN A 10 -8.61 5.82 2.64
C ASN A 10 -7.33 5.18 3.20
N PHE A 11 -7.35 3.89 3.50
CA PHE A 11 -6.19 3.21 4.04
C PHE A 11 -5.41 2.49 2.92
N PRO A 12 -4.06 2.51 2.97
CA PRO A 12 -3.25 1.88 1.94
C PRO A 12 -3.49 0.37 1.84
N TYR A 13 -3.85 -0.08 0.64
CA TYR A 13 -3.72 -1.49 0.26
C TYR A 13 -2.27 -1.85 0.00
N GLY A 14 -1.51 -0.93 -0.59
CA GLY A 14 -0.10 -1.10 -0.84
C GLY A 14 0.60 0.22 -1.15
N ILE A 15 1.91 0.11 -1.40
CA ILE A 15 2.73 1.18 -1.95
C ILE A 15 3.37 0.72 -3.26
N LYS A 16 3.51 1.63 -4.22
CA LYS A 16 4.16 1.37 -5.52
C LYS A 16 5.24 2.40 -5.83
N SER A 17 6.27 1.96 -6.53
CA SER A 17 7.36 2.79 -7.05
C SER A 17 7.01 3.31 -8.44
N ASN A 18 7.54 4.48 -8.81
CA ASN A 18 7.55 4.95 -10.20
C ASN A 18 8.88 4.67 -10.94
N GLY A 19 9.75 3.84 -10.35
CA GLY A 19 11.08 3.54 -10.90
C GLY A 19 12.14 4.62 -10.68
N LYS A 20 11.76 5.81 -10.19
CA LYS A 20 12.67 6.93 -9.91
C LYS A 20 13.09 7.01 -8.43
N GLY A 21 12.81 5.95 -7.66
CA GLY A 21 13.06 5.90 -6.22
C GLY A 21 12.01 6.63 -5.39
N GLU A 22 10.90 7.02 -6.00
CA GLU A 22 9.77 7.67 -5.34
C GLU A 22 8.62 6.66 -5.19
N TRP A 23 7.87 6.77 -4.10
CA TRP A 23 6.82 5.84 -3.73
C TRP A 23 5.51 6.57 -3.48
N THR A 24 4.41 5.89 -3.73
CA THR A 24 3.06 6.37 -3.45
C THR A 24 2.20 5.25 -2.85
N ALA A 25 1.24 5.60 -2.02
CA ALA A 25 0.25 4.66 -1.51
C ALA A 25 -0.96 4.55 -2.45
N PHE A 26 -1.58 3.38 -2.49
CA PHE A 26 -2.78 3.12 -3.29
C PHE A 26 -3.81 2.32 -2.50
N ASN A 27 -5.08 2.48 -2.87
CA ASN A 27 -6.24 1.86 -2.24
C ASN A 27 -6.52 0.43 -2.79
N ARG A 28 -7.56 -0.27 -2.34
CA ARG A 28 -7.80 -1.68 -2.73
C ARG A 28 -8.02 -1.89 -4.24
N GLU A 29 -8.41 -0.84 -4.96
CA GLU A 29 -8.59 -0.82 -6.41
C GLU A 29 -7.40 -0.23 -7.16
N TYR A 30 -6.23 -0.15 -6.53
CA TYR A 30 -5.00 0.35 -7.14
C TYR A 30 -5.08 1.81 -7.58
N LYS A 31 -5.94 2.61 -6.94
CA LYS A 31 -6.11 4.05 -7.18
C LYS A 31 -5.51 4.88 -6.04
N PRO A 32 -5.32 6.21 -6.20
CA PRO A 32 -4.89 7.08 -5.11
C PRO A 32 -5.81 6.95 -3.89
N LEU A 33 -5.25 7.14 -2.70
CA LEU A 33 -6.06 7.18 -1.48
C LEU A 33 -7.12 8.27 -1.58
N GLY A 34 -8.33 7.98 -1.09
CA GLY A 34 -9.47 8.90 -1.16
C GLY A 34 -10.23 8.88 -2.49
N TYR A 35 -9.74 8.14 -3.50
CA TYR A 35 -10.50 7.93 -4.73
C TYR A 35 -11.70 7.01 -4.48
N THR A 36 -12.89 7.40 -4.92
CA THR A 36 -14.16 6.68 -4.64
C THR A 36 -14.82 6.09 -5.87
N ASP A 37 -14.50 6.58 -7.06
CA ASP A 37 -15.07 6.09 -8.32
C ASP A 37 -14.33 4.82 -8.76
N SER A 38 -15.00 3.67 -8.75
CA SER A 38 -14.37 2.40 -9.15
C SER A 38 -14.26 2.21 -10.67
N VAL A 39 -15.07 2.93 -11.45
CA VAL A 39 -15.21 2.72 -12.89
C VAL A 39 -14.26 3.62 -13.67
N LYS A 40 -13.99 4.82 -13.16
CA LYS A 40 -13.12 5.77 -13.85
C LYS A 40 -11.67 5.32 -13.81
N ASP A 41 -11.05 5.21 -14.99
CA ASP A 41 -9.63 4.96 -15.13
C ASP A 41 -8.80 6.08 -14.50
N VAL A 42 -7.74 5.67 -13.80
CA VAL A 42 -6.81 6.60 -13.15
C VAL A 42 -5.46 6.46 -13.78
N SER A 43 -4.93 7.58 -14.28
CA SER A 43 -3.58 7.59 -14.83
C SER A 43 -2.53 7.71 -13.72
N ASP A 44 -1.29 7.27 -13.98
CA ASP A 44 -0.19 7.41 -13.02
C ASP A 44 0.10 8.87 -12.62
N LYS A 45 -0.33 9.86 -13.43
CA LYS A 45 -0.17 11.29 -13.13
C LYS A 45 -1.01 11.76 -11.95
N GLU A 46 -2.05 11.03 -11.59
CA GLU A 46 -2.94 11.38 -10.47
C GLU A 46 -2.34 10.97 -9.12
N PHE A 47 -1.34 10.07 -9.12
CA PHE A 47 -0.62 9.71 -7.91
C PHE A 47 0.35 10.79 -7.47
N LYS A 48 0.45 10.97 -6.16
CA LYS A 48 1.46 11.82 -5.53
C LYS A 48 2.61 10.94 -5.05
N TYR A 49 3.74 11.04 -5.75
CA TYR A 49 4.95 10.29 -5.42
C TYR A 49 5.84 11.11 -4.49
N CYS A 50 6.49 10.43 -3.55
CA CYS A 50 7.41 11.03 -2.61
C CYS A 50 8.64 10.15 -2.43
N LYS A 51 9.82 10.77 -2.36
CA LYS A 51 11.04 10.08 -1.97
C LYS A 51 11.13 10.06 -0.45
N TYR A 52 11.37 8.88 0.13
CA TYR A 52 11.47 8.71 1.59
C TYR A 52 12.89 8.31 1.98
N LYS A 53 13.43 8.94 3.02
CA LYS A 53 14.67 8.52 3.69
C LYS A 53 14.44 7.17 4.34
N ASN A 54 15.45 6.29 4.29
CA ASN A 54 15.47 4.99 4.96
C ASN A 54 14.41 3.97 4.52
N LEU A 55 13.71 4.20 3.39
CA LEU A 55 12.85 3.19 2.77
C LEU A 55 13.72 2.19 1.99
N THR A 56 14.33 1.26 2.72
CA THR A 56 15.23 0.22 2.17
C THR A 56 14.45 -1.02 1.73
N GLU A 57 15.09 -1.91 0.97
CA GLU A 57 14.48 -3.22 0.64
C GLU A 57 14.10 -4.03 1.88
N SER A 58 14.86 -3.94 2.97
CA SER A 58 14.53 -4.63 4.22
C SER A 58 13.24 -4.08 4.83
N VAL A 59 13.04 -2.76 4.81
CA VAL A 59 11.78 -2.13 5.22
C VAL A 59 10.64 -2.56 4.31
N LEU A 60 10.83 -2.53 2.98
CA LEU A 60 9.83 -2.96 2.01
C LEU A 60 9.40 -4.42 2.22
N LYS A 61 10.34 -5.34 2.49
CA LYS A 61 10.04 -6.74 2.80
C LYS A 61 9.23 -6.90 4.07
N LYS A 62 9.51 -6.11 5.12
CA LYS A 62 8.75 -6.14 6.39
C LYS A 62 7.31 -5.64 6.24
N LEU A 63 7.04 -4.80 5.25
CA LEU A 63 5.70 -4.28 4.98
C LEU A 63 4.80 -5.31 4.27
N GLY A 64 5.39 -6.26 3.54
CA GLY A 64 4.65 -7.30 2.84
C GLY A 64 3.85 -8.18 3.81
N ASP A 65 2.59 -8.43 3.50
CA ASP A 65 1.70 -9.19 4.40
C ASP A 65 1.88 -10.71 4.39
N THR A 66 2.12 -11.26 3.22
CA THR A 66 2.18 -12.70 2.95
C THR A 66 3.21 -12.97 1.86
N ASP A 67 3.49 -14.24 1.60
CA ASP A 67 4.28 -14.64 0.45
C ASP A 67 3.65 -14.09 -0.85
N GLY A 68 4.47 -13.47 -1.70
CA GLY A 68 4.00 -12.79 -2.90
C GLY A 68 3.51 -11.35 -2.70
N ALA A 69 3.45 -10.84 -1.46
CA ALA A 69 3.06 -9.45 -1.20
C ALA A 69 4.11 -8.41 -1.66
N VAL A 70 5.31 -8.84 -2.04
CA VAL A 70 6.39 -7.99 -2.53
C VAL A 70 6.65 -8.34 -3.99
N GLU A 71 6.19 -7.49 -4.90
CA GLU A 71 6.39 -7.69 -6.33
C GLU A 71 7.72 -7.09 -6.79
N LYS A 72 8.38 -7.80 -7.68
CA LYS A 72 9.65 -7.39 -8.28
C LYS A 72 9.59 -7.40 -9.79
N GLU A 73 10.23 -6.41 -10.39
CA GLU A 73 10.54 -6.35 -11.81
C GLU A 73 12.03 -6.11 -11.97
N ASN A 74 12.71 -6.88 -12.83
CA ASN A 74 14.16 -6.77 -13.05
C ASN A 74 14.97 -6.75 -11.72
N ASN A 75 14.60 -7.64 -10.79
CA ASN A 75 15.15 -7.75 -9.43
C ASN A 75 14.96 -6.53 -8.50
N LYS A 76 14.19 -5.51 -8.92
CA LYS A 76 13.85 -4.35 -8.08
C LYS A 76 12.43 -4.48 -7.55
N ILE A 77 12.21 -4.16 -6.27
CA ILE A 77 10.87 -4.12 -5.69
C ILE A 77 10.09 -2.95 -6.30
N VAL A 78 8.96 -3.23 -6.94
CA VAL A 78 8.11 -2.21 -7.59
C VAL A 78 6.80 -1.97 -6.85
N ARG A 79 6.34 -2.95 -6.07
CA ARG A 79 5.08 -2.88 -5.33
C ARG A 79 5.16 -3.70 -4.05
N VAL A 80 4.51 -3.21 -3.01
CA VAL A 80 4.34 -3.93 -1.74
C VAL A 80 2.89 -3.83 -1.28
N PHE A 81 2.27 -4.98 -1.01
CA PHE A 81 0.92 -5.09 -0.48
C PHE A 81 0.93 -5.25 1.04
N LEU A 82 0.15 -4.41 1.72
CA LEU A 82 0.07 -4.38 3.18
C LEU A 82 -0.97 -5.36 3.73
N TYR A 83 -1.85 -5.90 2.88
CA TYR A 83 -2.77 -6.98 3.17
C TYR A 83 -3.19 -7.68 1.87
N ASN A 84 -3.98 -8.76 1.95
CA ASN A 84 -4.65 -9.42 0.84
C ASN A 84 -6.12 -9.74 1.22
N ASP A 85 -6.84 -10.50 0.40
CA ASP A 85 -8.26 -10.77 0.68
C ASP A 85 -8.51 -11.59 1.94
N GLY A 86 -7.57 -12.47 2.31
CA GLY A 86 -7.60 -13.28 3.53
C GLY A 86 -7.11 -12.55 4.78
N SER A 87 -6.49 -11.38 4.65
CA SER A 87 -5.95 -10.60 5.77
C SER A 87 -6.48 -9.16 5.84
N ASN A 88 -7.36 -8.77 4.92
CA ASN A 88 -7.99 -7.46 4.90
C ASN A 88 -8.79 -7.24 6.20
N PRO A 89 -8.36 -6.37 7.12
CA PRO A 89 -9.03 -6.18 8.40
C PRO A 89 -10.50 -5.75 8.26
N SER A 90 -10.86 -5.07 7.17
CA SER A 90 -12.24 -4.61 6.94
C SER A 90 -13.21 -5.70 6.47
N ASN A 91 -12.70 -6.86 6.04
CA ASN A 91 -13.53 -8.01 5.66
C ASN A 91 -13.89 -8.90 6.86
N PHE A 92 -13.28 -8.66 8.03
CA PHE A 92 -13.43 -9.50 9.22
C PHE A 92 -13.63 -8.65 10.47
N THR A 93 -14.05 -9.26 11.57
CA THR A 93 -14.13 -8.62 12.91
C THR A 93 -12.89 -8.89 13.77
N SER A 94 -11.76 -9.24 13.14
CA SER A 94 -10.53 -9.66 13.82
C SER A 94 -9.66 -8.47 14.22
N LYS A 95 -9.53 -8.23 15.54
CA LYS A 95 -8.61 -7.23 16.10
C LYS A 95 -7.16 -7.51 15.74
N GLU A 96 -6.78 -8.78 15.59
CA GLU A 96 -5.41 -9.18 15.26
C GLU A 96 -5.03 -8.76 13.84
N LEU A 97 -5.96 -8.84 12.88
CA LEU A 97 -5.72 -8.34 11.52
C LEU A 97 -5.51 -6.83 11.50
N TYR A 98 -6.31 -6.08 12.27
CA TYR A 98 -6.09 -4.64 12.44
C TYR A 98 -4.72 -4.34 13.06
N ARG A 99 -4.32 -5.08 14.10
CA ARG A 99 -3.03 -4.92 14.77
C ARG A 99 -1.87 -5.11 13.80
N ARG A 100 -1.83 -6.25 13.09
CA ARG A 100 -0.79 -6.57 12.09
C ARG A 100 -0.73 -5.54 10.96
N TYR A 101 -1.89 -5.06 10.51
CA TYR A 101 -1.96 -4.02 9.48
C TYR A 101 -1.42 -2.67 9.99
N PHE A 102 -1.80 -2.25 11.20
CA PHE A 102 -1.37 -0.99 11.77
C PHE A 102 0.11 -0.95 12.16
N GLU A 103 0.72 -2.09 12.53
CA GLU A 103 2.18 -2.17 12.70
C GLU A 103 2.93 -1.74 11.43
N LYS A 104 2.42 -2.08 10.24
CA LYS A 104 3.01 -1.67 8.96
C LYS A 104 2.81 -0.18 8.69
N LEU A 105 1.62 0.34 9.02
CA LEU A 105 1.35 1.78 8.93
C LEU A 105 2.23 2.58 9.89
N GLU A 106 2.53 2.04 11.07
CA GLU A 106 3.45 2.65 12.02
C GLU A 106 4.88 2.73 11.46
N ILE A 107 5.34 1.69 10.76
CA ILE A 107 6.63 1.72 10.05
C ILE A 107 6.62 2.83 8.99
N LEU A 108 5.57 2.90 8.17
CA LEU A 108 5.44 3.90 7.10
C LEU A 108 5.34 5.33 7.64
N SER A 109 4.59 5.55 8.73
CA SER A 109 4.35 6.89 9.30
C SER A 109 5.60 7.53 9.90
N LYS A 110 6.60 6.71 10.26
CA LYS A 110 7.91 7.16 10.76
C LYS A 110 8.87 7.62 9.66
N LEU A 111 8.60 7.30 8.39
CA LEU A 111 9.45 7.70 7.27
C LEU A 111 9.45 9.22 7.12
N LYS A 112 10.61 9.78 6.76
CA LYS A 112 10.77 11.21 6.49
C LYS A 112 10.98 11.44 5.01
N LYS A 113 10.42 12.52 4.48
CA LYS A 113 10.69 12.95 3.11
C LYS A 113 12.20 13.18 2.91
N SER A 114 12.72 12.72 1.78
CA SER A 114 14.12 12.94 1.36
C SER A 114 14.33 14.31 0.74
#